data_AF-A0A382M2A4-F1
#
_entry.id   AF-A0A382M2A4-F1
#
_cell.length_a   1.000
_cell.length_b   1.000
_cell.length_c   1.000
_cell.angle_alpha   90.00
_cell.angle_beta   90.00
_cell.angle_gamma   90.00
#
_symmetry.space_group_name_H-M   'P 1'
#
loop_
_entity.id
_entity.type
_entity.pdbx_description
1 polymer ?
#
loop_
_entity_poly.entity_id
_entity_poly.type
_entity_poly.pdbx_seq_one_letter_code
_entity_poly.pdbx_strand_id
1 'polypeptide(L)' 'MTYIRSKETIWHFSCYDCKGWWSIAANDGWEPRENLYCPHCGRNQTSPTLKALIDEDKII' A
#
# COMPACT_ATOMS: atom_id res chain seq x y z
N MET A 1 21.29 29.74 6.23
CA MET A 1 19.97 29.19 6.57
C MET A 1 19.58 28.22 5.48
N THR A 2 19.80 26.92 5.67
CA THR A 2 19.49 25.89 4.69
C THR A 2 18.10 25.32 4.99
N TYR A 3 17.19 25.37 4.02
CA TYR A 3 15.83 24.86 4.14
C TYR A 3 15.85 23.33 3.95
N ILE A 4 15.59 22.57 5.02
CA ILE A 4 15.47 21.11 4.98
C ILE A 4 14.00 20.76 4.81
N ARG A 5 13.66 20.07 3.71
CA ARG A 5 12.30 19.59 3.41
C ARG A 5 12.33 18.07 3.26
N SER A 6 11.46 17.37 3.98
CA SER A 6 11.14 15.96 3.74
C SER A 6 9.82 15.85 2.98
N LYS A 7 9.72 14.84 2.13
CA LYS A 7 8.48 14.45 1.46
C LYS A 7 8.27 12.96 1.68
N GLU A 8 7.03 12.59 1.96
CA GLU A 8 6.61 11.20 2.09
C GLU A 8 5.41 10.93 1.18
N THR A 9 5.32 9.69 0.71
CA THR A 9 4.18 9.12 0.02
C THR A 9 3.52 8.11 0.96
N ILE A 10 2.23 8.28 1.22
CA ILE A 10 1.46 7.41 2.13
C ILE A 10 0.58 6.48 1.30
N TRP A 11 0.77 5.18 1.49
CA TRP A 11 0.00 4.12 0.84
C TRP A 11 -1.05 3.59 1.82
N HIS A 12 -2.30 3.50 1.36
CA HIS A 12 -3.42 2.95 2.14
C HIS A 12 -3.74 1.54 1.65
N PHE A 13 -3.88 0.61 2.60
CA PHE A 13 -4.17 -0.78 2.32
C PHE A 13 -5.36 -1.26 3.14
N SER A 14 -6.11 -2.17 2.55
CA SER A 14 -7.25 -2.85 3.18
C SER A 14 -7.04 -4.35 3.12
N CYS A 15 -7.27 -5.02 4.24
CA CYS A 15 -7.04 -6.44 4.35
C CYS A 15 -8.23 -7.18 3.75
N TYR A 16 -8.01 -8.04 2.74
CA TYR A 16 -9.10 -8.81 2.13
C TYR A 16 -9.76 -9.78 3.12
N ASP A 17 -9.00 -10.15 4.13
CA ASP A 17 -9.26 -11.20 5.09
C ASP A 17 -9.98 -10.72 6.36
N CYS A 18 -9.42 -9.74 7.06
CA CYS A 18 -9.99 -9.22 8.31
C CYS A 18 -10.68 -7.86 8.14
N LYS A 19 -10.67 -7.29 6.93
CA LYS A 19 -11.23 -5.97 6.58
C LYS A 19 -10.64 -4.80 7.35
N GLY A 20 -9.57 -5.03 8.12
CA GLY A 20 -8.80 -3.97 8.78
C GLY A 20 -8.01 -3.17 7.74
N TRP A 21 -7.84 -1.88 8.01
CA TRP A 21 -7.05 -0.97 7.19
C TRP A 21 -5.70 -0.68 7.86
N TRP A 22 -4.69 -0.37 7.08
CA TRP A 22 -3.42 0.18 7.56
C TRP A 22 -2.78 1.06 6.50
N SER A 23 -1.76 1.82 6.89
CA SER A 23 -0.99 2.64 5.96
C SER A 23 0.52 2.46 6.16
N ILE A 24 1.28 2.74 5.10
CA ILE A 24 2.74 2.77 5.12
C ILE A 24 3.17 4.12 4.54
N ALA A 25 3.85 4.93 5.34
CA ALA A 25 4.52 6.14 4.88
C ALA A 25 5.92 5.78 4.39
N ALA A 26 6.25 6.15 3.16
CA ALA A 26 7.51 5.84 2.53
C ALA A 26 8.05 7.01 1.70
N ASN A 27 9.27 6.88 1.19
CA ASN A 27 9.79 7.85 0.23
C ASN A 27 9.17 7.65 -1.16
N ASP A 28 9.37 8.61 -2.06
CA ASP A 28 8.80 8.58 -3.41
C ASP A 28 9.29 7.40 -4.28
N GLY A 29 10.41 6.76 -3.90
CA GLY A 29 10.98 5.62 -4.64
C GLY A 29 10.53 4.25 -4.14
N TRP A 30 9.66 4.21 -3.12
CA TRP A 30 9.14 2.97 -2.58
C TRP A 30 7.78 2.64 -3.19
N GLU A 31 7.65 1.39 -3.62
CA GLU A 31 6.41 0.80 -4.08
C GLU A 31 6.13 -0.47 -3.27
N PRO A 32 4.87 -0.80 -2.98
CA PRO A 32 4.52 -2.04 -2.30
C PRO A 32 4.94 -3.24 -3.14
N ARG A 33 5.95 -3.96 -2.65
CA ARG A 33 6.48 -5.18 -3.28
C ARG A 33 5.70 -6.40 -2.82
N GLU A 34 6.08 -7.54 -3.40
CA GLU A 34 5.65 -8.85 -2.91
C GLU A 34 5.93 -9.02 -1.41
N ASN A 35 5.06 -9.78 -0.74
CA ASN A 35 5.04 -10.10 0.68
C ASN A 35 4.54 -8.99 1.61
N LEU A 36 3.45 -8.31 1.24
CA LEU A 36 2.75 -7.39 2.12
C LEU A 36 1.89 -8.17 3.13
N TYR A 37 2.24 -8.15 4.42
CA TYR A 37 1.45 -8.82 5.45
C TYR A 37 0.53 -7.85 6.18
N CYS A 38 -0.71 -8.27 6.44
CA CYS A 38 -1.63 -7.49 7.26
C CYS A 38 -1.12 -7.45 8.72
N PRO A 39 -0.95 -6.27 9.33
CA PRO A 39 -0.48 -6.16 10.71
C PRO A 39 -1.52 -6.63 11.75
N HIS A 40 -2.79 -6.72 11.36
CA HIS A 40 -3.89 -7.10 12.26
C HIS A 40 -4.04 -8.62 12.39
N CYS A 41 -3.88 -9.36 11.29
CA CYS A 41 -4.15 -10.80 11.27
C CYS A 41 -3.00 -11.66 10.73
N GLY A 42 -1.90 -11.05 10.27
CA GLY A 42 -0.71 -11.76 9.79
C GLY A 42 -0.88 -12.47 8.44
N ARG A 43 -2.01 -12.30 7.73
CA ARG A 43 -2.21 -12.90 6.41
C ARG A 43 -1.47 -12.13 5.32
N ASN A 44 -0.86 -12.86 4.40
CA ASN A 44 -0.17 -12.29 3.23
C ASN A 44 -1.20 -11.72 2.25
N GLN A 45 -1.04 -10.46 1.87
CA GLN A 45 -1.90 -9.68 0.98
C GLN A 45 -1.32 -9.59 -0.43
N THR A 46 -0.26 -10.35 -0.70
CA THR A 46 0.37 -10.48 -2.01
C THR A 46 -0.41 -11.48 -2.83
N SER A 47 -1.51 -11.02 -3.42
CA SER A 47 -2.31 -11.83 -4.33
C SER A 47 -2.20 -11.26 -5.76
N PRO A 48 -2.07 -12.11 -6.81
CA PRO A 48 -2.09 -11.69 -8.21
C PRO A 48 -3.37 -10.92 -8.61
N THR A 49 -4.42 -10.94 -7.78
CA THR A 49 -5.66 -10.18 -7.98
C THR A 49 -5.50 -8.66 -7.80
N LEU A 50 -4.43 -8.17 -7.15
CA LEU A 50 -4.13 -6.72 -7.09
C LEU A 50 -3.92 -6.16 -8.50
N LYS A 51 -3.30 -6.91 -9.42
CA LYS A 51 -3.22 -6.51 -10.85
C LYS A 51 -4.60 -6.37 -11.51
N ALA A 52 -5.58 -7.16 -11.08
CA ALA A 52 -6.91 -7.17 -11.68
C ALA A 52 -7.79 -6.01 -11.17
N LEU A 53 -7.63 -5.60 -9.91
CA LEU A 53 -8.43 -4.52 -9.31
C LEU A 53 -7.85 -3.11 -9.57
N ILE A 54 -6.55 -2.99 -9.83
CA ILE A 54 -5.95 -1.69 -10.25
C ILE A 54 -6.31 -1.37 -11.72
N ASP A 55 -6.66 -2.37 -12.54
CA ASP A 55 -7.06 -2.16 -13.94
C ASP A 55 -8.53 -1.68 -14.09
N GLU A 56 -9.40 -1.99 -13.11
CA GLU A 56 -10.83 -1.59 -13.15
C GLU A 56 -11.09 -0.13 -12.73
N ASP A 57 -10.12 0.58 -12.13
CA ASP A 57 -10.21 2.03 -11.83
C ASP A 57 -9.85 2.92 -13.05
N LYS A 58 -9.78 2.36 -14.27
CA LYS A 58 -9.64 3.12 -15.54
C LYS A 58 -10.96 3.52 -16.20
N ILE A 59 -12.11 3.32 -15.55
CA ILE A 59 -13.42 3.75 -16.06
C ILE A 59 -14.04 4.75 -15.10
N ILE A 60 -13.55 6.00 -15.11
CA ILE A 60 -14.36 7.23 -15.12
C ILE A 60 -13.60 8.28 -15.96
#